data_AF-A0A949G2W4-F1
#
_entry.id   AF-A0A949G2W4-F1
#
_cell.length_a   1.000
_cell.length_b   1.000
_cell.length_c   1.000
_cell.angle_alpha   90.00
_cell.angle_beta   90.00
_cell.angle_gamma   90.00
#
_symmetry.space_group_name_H-M   'P 1'
#
loop_
_entity.id
_entity.type
_entity.pdbx_description
1 polymer ?
#
loop_
_entity_poly.entity_id
_entity_poly.type
_entity_poly.pdbx_seq_one_letter_code
_entity_poly.pdbx_strand_id
1 'polypeptide(L)'
;MSVFVFGHRNPDTDAICSAIAYADLLQKTTRPDAVAACCGPPNKRTEYVLERTGLAAPRIIMDVRPAAEDLCRQAVVTASFGESFHEVYRRMQAHDLRAIPVVDADRRVEGVLSVLDVMGLFFQNDNDPVKSRTVATCLEKINDSLGGGFQHVVDPLRRDELMVMVGAMSAEGFTERMKRLPAERLLVVCGDRPTIHLPAIEHGVRVLVITGGFTLSSGLVELAKLRGVSVVTSPFDTLNTVLRIRSAQFIDPVVDRDVRIARSTALLQRTRG
;
A
#
# COMPACT_ATOMS: atom_id res chain seq x y z
N MET A 1 10.07 31.99 2.60
CA MET A 1 11.47 31.55 2.73
C MET A 1 12.05 31.62 1.33
N SER A 2 12.99 32.52 1.07
CA SER A 2 13.44 32.82 -0.30
C SER A 2 14.01 31.59 -1.01
N VAL A 3 13.70 31.44 -2.30
CA VAL A 3 14.29 30.39 -3.14
C VAL A 3 15.54 30.92 -3.78
N PHE A 4 16.69 30.32 -3.52
CA PHE A 4 17.93 30.71 -4.18
C PHE A 4 18.10 29.93 -5.49
N VAL A 5 18.33 30.66 -6.58
CA VAL A 5 18.57 30.09 -7.91
C VAL A 5 20.05 30.19 -8.22
N PHE A 6 20.67 29.05 -8.53
CA PHE A 6 22.10 28.94 -8.80
C PHE A 6 22.37 28.47 -10.23
N GLY A 7 23.49 28.94 -10.79
CA GLY A 7 24.14 28.31 -11.93
C GLY A 7 25.04 27.14 -11.50
N HIS A 8 25.98 26.72 -12.36
CA HIS A 8 26.95 25.71 -11.97
C HIS A 8 27.97 26.21 -10.95
N ARG A 9 28.70 25.27 -10.32
CA ARG A 9 29.59 25.52 -9.17
C ARG A 9 30.71 26.54 -9.42
N ASN A 10 31.17 26.70 -10.65
CA ASN A 10 32.29 27.57 -11.01
C ASN A 10 31.79 28.72 -11.87
N PRO A 11 31.20 29.78 -11.30
CA PRO A 11 30.30 30.69 -12.01
C PRO A 11 31.00 31.38 -13.19
N ASP A 12 30.62 30.98 -14.40
CA ASP A 12 30.94 31.72 -15.61
C ASP A 12 29.78 32.65 -16.00
N THR A 13 29.95 33.38 -17.10
CA THR A 13 28.94 34.33 -17.56
C THR A 13 27.60 33.65 -17.84
N ASP A 14 27.60 32.45 -18.42
CA ASP A 14 26.38 31.74 -18.79
C ASP A 14 25.65 31.24 -17.55
N ALA A 15 26.39 30.76 -16.54
CA ALA A 15 25.84 30.38 -15.23
C ALA A 15 25.12 31.54 -14.55
N ILE A 16 25.76 32.71 -14.54
CA ILE A 16 25.28 33.91 -13.86
C ILE A 16 24.07 34.48 -14.58
N CYS A 17 24.13 34.60 -15.90
CA CYS A 17 23.02 35.04 -16.73
C CYS A 17 21.83 34.10 -16.61
N SER A 18 22.06 32.78 -16.62
CA SER A 18 21.00 31.77 -16.47
C SER A 18 20.33 31.86 -15.10
N ALA A 19 21.11 32.05 -14.02
CA ALA A 19 20.57 32.19 -12.67
C ALA A 19 19.69 33.45 -12.53
N ILE A 20 20.14 34.57 -13.09
CA ILE A 20 19.38 35.83 -13.10
C ILE A 20 18.08 35.66 -13.91
N ALA A 21 18.18 35.16 -15.14
CA ALA A 21 17.04 34.99 -16.03
C ALA A 21 16.01 34.01 -15.45
N TYR A 22 16.46 32.89 -14.86
CA TYR A 22 15.56 31.92 -14.27
C TYR A 22 14.92 32.42 -12.98
N ALA A 23 15.65 33.17 -12.14
CA ALA A 23 15.06 33.82 -10.98
C ALA A 23 13.97 34.83 -11.37
N ASP A 24 14.22 35.66 -12.39
CA ASP A 24 13.22 36.61 -12.92
C ASP A 24 11.99 35.90 -13.50
N LEU A 25 12.20 34.81 -14.26
CA LEU A 25 11.11 33.97 -14.76
C LEU A 25 10.27 33.38 -13.62
N LEU A 26 10.92 32.86 -12.58
CA LEU A 26 10.24 32.29 -11.41
C LEU A 26 9.45 33.36 -10.65
N GLN A 27 10.04 34.54 -10.43
CA GLN A 27 9.36 35.68 -9.79
C GLN A 27 8.06 36.06 -10.52
N LYS A 28 8.08 36.05 -11.85
CA LYS A 28 6.93 36.42 -12.69
C LYS A 28 5.87 35.33 -12.81
N THR A 29 6.19 34.08 -12.47
CA THR A 29 5.31 32.93 -12.72
C THR A 29 4.82 32.27 -11.44
N THR A 30 5.73 31.75 -10.63
CA THR A 30 5.40 30.75 -9.58
C THR A 30 6.02 31.05 -8.22
N ARG A 31 7.13 31.79 -8.15
CA ARG A 31 7.91 32.04 -6.93
C ARG A 31 8.39 33.49 -6.86
N PRO A 32 7.53 34.42 -6.38
CA PRO A 32 7.89 35.83 -6.20
C PRO A 32 9.09 36.06 -5.28
N ASP A 33 9.41 35.06 -4.45
CA ASP A 33 10.52 35.04 -3.50
C ASP A 33 11.81 34.41 -4.04
N ALA A 34 11.88 34.12 -5.34
CA ALA A 34 13.10 33.61 -5.98
C ALA A 34 14.18 34.69 -6.08
N VAL A 35 15.44 34.35 -5.80
CA VAL A 35 16.58 35.29 -5.83
C VAL A 35 17.78 34.61 -6.48
N ALA A 36 18.44 35.29 -7.42
CA ALA A 36 19.65 34.78 -8.05
C ALA A 36 20.84 34.78 -7.06
N ALA A 37 21.58 33.68 -7.07
CA ALA A 37 22.78 33.48 -6.25
C ALA A 37 23.90 32.81 -7.06
N CYS A 38 25.15 32.95 -6.61
CA CYS A 38 26.33 32.38 -7.26
C CYS A 38 27.33 31.79 -6.26
N CYS A 39 28.10 30.81 -6.72
CA CYS A 39 29.04 30.04 -5.90
C CYS A 39 30.47 30.63 -5.85
N GLY A 40 30.59 31.95 -6.03
CA GLY A 40 31.87 32.65 -6.07
C GLY A 40 31.76 34.02 -6.72
N PRO A 41 32.83 34.83 -6.65
CA PRO A 41 32.86 36.13 -7.31
C PRO A 41 32.73 35.97 -8.84
N PRO A 42 32.01 36.86 -9.53
CA PRO A 42 31.97 36.87 -10.99
C PRO A 42 33.38 37.10 -11.55
N ASN A 43 33.69 36.49 -12.70
CA ASN A 43 34.94 36.77 -13.39
C ASN A 43 34.84 38.11 -14.14
N LYS A 44 35.98 38.66 -14.59
CA LYS A 44 36.04 39.95 -15.31
C LYS A 44 35.10 40.05 -16.52
N ARG A 45 34.88 38.94 -17.25
CA ARG A 45 33.96 38.94 -18.40
C ARG A 45 32.52 39.07 -17.94
N THR A 46 32.17 38.39 -16.85
CA THR A 46 30.84 38.47 -16.25
C THR A 46 30.59 39.85 -15.64
N GLU A 47 31.56 40.42 -14.93
CA GLU A 47 31.49 41.80 -14.40
C GLU A 47 31.21 42.81 -15.53
N TYR A 48 31.97 42.72 -16.63
CA TYR A 48 31.77 43.56 -17.81
C TYR A 48 30.34 43.46 -18.38
N VAL A 49 29.76 42.25 -18.42
CA VAL A 49 28.39 42.04 -18.91
C VAL A 49 27.36 42.63 -17.94
N LEU A 50 27.54 42.43 -16.64
CA LEU A 50 26.64 42.98 -15.61
C LEU A 50 26.63 44.50 -15.60
N GLU A 51 27.81 45.13 -15.68
CA GLU A 51 27.96 46.59 -15.76
C GLU A 51 27.28 47.14 -17.02
N ARG A 52 27.51 46.52 -18.17
CA ARG A 52 26.95 46.97 -19.45
C ARG A 52 25.43 46.83 -19.52
N THR A 53 24.86 45.89 -18.77
CA THR A 53 23.40 45.66 -18.70
C THR A 53 22.73 46.37 -17.53
N GLY A 54 23.50 46.94 -16.60
CA GLY A 54 22.98 47.59 -15.39
C GLY A 54 22.37 46.61 -14.39
N LEU A 55 22.64 45.31 -14.52
CA LEU A 55 22.13 44.27 -13.63
C LEU A 55 23.02 44.13 -12.41
N ALA A 56 22.41 43.99 -11.23
CA ALA A 56 23.14 43.72 -10.00
C ALA A 56 23.77 42.31 -10.04
N ALA A 57 25.00 42.19 -9.53
CA ALA A 57 25.63 40.90 -9.35
C ALA A 57 24.80 40.02 -8.40
N PRO A 58 24.61 38.71 -8.70
CA PRO A 58 23.92 37.80 -7.81
C PRO A 58 24.58 37.71 -6.44
N ARG A 59 23.81 37.33 -5.42
CA ARG A 59 24.34 37.12 -4.07
C ARG A 59 25.34 35.96 -4.06
N ILE A 60 26.54 36.20 -3.56
CA ILE A 60 27.53 35.13 -3.37
C ILE A 60 27.13 34.27 -2.18
N ILE A 61 26.92 32.97 -2.41
CA ILE A 61 26.65 31.95 -1.39
C ILE A 61 27.60 30.78 -1.64
N MET A 62 28.52 30.57 -0.69
CA MET A 62 29.62 29.61 -0.85
C MET A 62 29.30 28.19 -0.36
N ASP A 63 28.33 28.05 0.56
CA ASP A 63 27.92 26.76 1.14
C ASP A 63 26.39 26.73 1.29
N VAL A 64 25.80 25.60 0.93
CA VAL A 64 24.38 25.29 1.14
C VAL A 64 24.32 23.88 1.71
N ARG A 65 23.63 23.73 2.84
CA ARG A 65 23.50 22.44 3.53
C ARG A 65 22.05 21.99 3.49
N PRO A 66 21.61 21.35 2.39
CA PRO A 66 20.25 20.88 2.30
C PRO A 66 19.98 19.84 3.38
N ALA A 67 18.86 20.02 4.08
CA ALA A 67 18.28 19.04 4.98
C ALA A 67 17.37 18.08 4.19
N ALA A 68 16.99 16.97 4.80
CA ALA A 68 16.08 16.01 4.19
C ALA A 68 14.75 16.66 3.76
N GLU A 69 14.22 17.58 4.56
CA GLU A 69 12.97 18.30 4.26
C GLU A 69 13.03 19.19 3.01
N ASP A 70 14.22 19.62 2.59
CA ASP A 70 14.40 20.42 1.37
C ASP A 70 14.19 19.60 0.09
N LEU A 71 14.30 18.27 0.18
CA LEU A 71 14.16 17.35 -0.96
C LEU A 71 12.99 16.38 -0.84
N CYS A 72 12.63 15.99 0.38
CA CYS A 72 11.62 14.96 0.61
C CYS A 72 10.21 15.49 0.34
N ARG A 73 9.37 14.62 -0.23
CA ARG A 73 7.94 14.89 -0.38
C ARG A 73 7.27 14.90 0.99
N GLN A 74 6.44 15.90 1.26
CA GLN A 74 5.74 16.01 2.55
C GLN A 74 4.41 15.25 2.58
N ALA A 75 3.69 15.22 1.47
CA ALA A 75 2.48 14.42 1.32
C ALA A 75 2.85 13.04 0.79
N VAL A 76 3.08 12.10 1.70
CA VAL A 76 3.35 10.70 1.38
C VAL A 76 2.13 9.85 1.65
N VAL A 77 1.89 8.92 0.74
CA VAL A 77 0.88 7.87 0.88
C VAL A 77 1.51 6.79 1.76
N THR A 78 0.80 6.36 2.80
CA THR A 78 1.30 5.39 3.79
C THR A 78 0.38 4.19 3.90
N ALA A 79 0.86 3.09 4.48
CA ALA A 79 0.09 1.95 4.93
C ALA A 79 0.15 1.81 6.46
N SER A 80 -0.72 0.99 7.04
CA SER A 80 -0.79 0.72 8.48
C SER A 80 -0.86 -0.77 8.78
N PHE A 81 -0.43 -1.18 9.97
CA PHE A 81 -0.63 -2.55 10.45
C PHE A 81 -2.12 -2.92 10.49
N GLY A 82 -2.44 -4.15 10.09
CA GLY A 82 -3.81 -4.65 9.95
C GLY A 82 -4.51 -4.30 8.63
N GLU A 83 -3.85 -3.60 7.72
CA GLU A 83 -4.33 -3.50 6.34
C GLU A 83 -4.04 -4.79 5.56
N SER A 84 -4.89 -5.07 4.58
CA SER A 84 -4.74 -6.20 3.68
C SER A 84 -3.86 -5.87 2.49
N PHE A 85 -3.27 -6.91 1.87
CA PHE A 85 -2.58 -6.79 0.58
C PHE A 85 -3.46 -6.04 -0.44
N HIS A 86 -4.74 -6.40 -0.54
CA HIS A 86 -5.66 -5.80 -1.49
C HIS A 86 -5.75 -4.28 -1.37
N GLU A 87 -5.89 -3.76 -0.15
CA GLU A 87 -5.98 -2.32 0.12
C GLU A 87 -4.67 -1.61 -0.23
N VAL A 88 -3.55 -2.16 0.24
CA VAL A 88 -2.24 -1.54 0.06
C VAL A 88 -1.82 -1.56 -1.40
N TYR A 89 -2.01 -2.67 -2.10
CA TYR A 89 -1.68 -2.78 -3.52
C TYR A 89 -2.51 -1.84 -4.39
N ARG A 90 -3.81 -1.73 -4.12
CA ARG A 90 -4.68 -0.77 -4.82
C ARG A 90 -4.21 0.66 -4.61
N ARG A 91 -3.81 1.00 -3.38
CA ARG A 91 -3.25 2.32 -3.04
C ARG A 91 -1.92 2.55 -3.77
N MET A 92 -1.02 1.56 -3.80
CA MET A 92 0.25 1.65 -4.53
C MET A 92 0.02 1.86 -6.04
N GLN A 93 -0.89 1.11 -6.65
CA GLN A 93 -1.22 1.23 -8.07
C GLN A 93 -1.83 2.61 -8.39
N ALA A 94 -2.78 3.09 -7.59
CA ALA A 94 -3.44 4.39 -7.80
C ALA A 94 -2.48 5.58 -7.75
N HIS A 95 -1.36 5.44 -7.03
CA HIS A 95 -0.34 6.47 -6.86
C HIS A 95 0.99 6.18 -7.58
N ASP A 96 1.04 5.15 -8.43
CA ASP A 96 2.23 4.70 -9.17
C ASP A 96 3.46 4.48 -8.27
N LEU A 97 3.25 3.79 -7.14
CA LEU A 97 4.27 3.54 -6.12
C LEU A 97 4.81 2.12 -6.21
N ARG A 98 6.14 1.98 -6.13
CA ARG A 98 6.82 0.67 -6.01
C ARG A 98 7.03 0.23 -4.56
N ALA A 99 7.00 1.19 -3.65
CA ALA A 99 7.13 0.97 -2.21
C ALA A 99 6.26 1.99 -1.46
N ILE A 100 5.77 1.58 -0.30
CA ILE A 100 4.91 2.38 0.58
C ILE A 100 5.42 2.26 2.02
N PRO A 101 5.64 3.39 2.73
CA PRO A 101 6.01 3.35 4.14
C PRO A 101 4.83 2.86 4.99
N VAL A 102 5.12 2.02 5.97
CA VAL A 102 4.16 1.54 6.96
C VAL A 102 4.34 2.35 8.25
N VAL A 103 3.24 2.86 8.79
CA VAL A 103 3.24 3.73 9.97
C VAL A 103 2.33 3.20 11.08
N ASP A 104 2.65 3.58 12.32
CA ASP A 104 1.80 3.35 13.49
C ASP A 104 0.68 4.42 13.61
N ALA A 105 -0.11 4.30 14.68
CA ALA A 105 -1.19 5.25 15.01
C ALA A 105 -0.69 6.69 15.28
N ASP A 106 0.55 6.85 15.73
CA ASP A 106 1.22 8.14 15.97
C ASP A 106 1.91 8.69 14.70
N ARG A 107 1.72 8.04 13.55
CA ARG A 107 2.37 8.33 12.26
C ARG A 107 3.90 8.15 12.26
N ARG A 108 4.44 7.34 13.15
CA ARG A 108 5.86 6.96 13.12
C ARG A 108 6.06 5.84 12.11
N VAL A 109 7.15 5.91 11.35
CA VAL A 109 7.51 4.87 10.38
C VAL A 109 7.97 3.63 11.15
N GLU A 110 7.26 2.52 10.95
CA GLU A 110 7.61 1.21 11.49
C GLU A 110 8.32 0.32 10.46
N GLY A 111 8.17 0.65 9.17
CA GLY A 111 8.83 -0.08 8.09
C GLY A 111 8.49 0.43 6.70
N VAL A 112 8.89 -0.34 5.71
CA VAL A 112 8.55 -0.13 4.31
C VAL A 112 8.03 -1.43 3.72
N LEU A 113 7.17 -1.32 2.72
CA LEU A 113 6.64 -2.45 2.00
C LEU A 113 6.78 -2.20 0.51
N SER A 114 7.45 -3.10 -0.21
CA SER A 114 7.56 -3.07 -1.66
C SER A 114 6.54 -4.01 -2.32
N VAL A 115 6.34 -3.84 -3.64
CA VAL A 115 5.52 -4.78 -4.42
C VAL A 115 6.07 -6.21 -4.32
N LEU A 116 7.39 -6.39 -4.24
CA LEU A 116 8.02 -7.72 -4.14
C LEU A 116 7.71 -8.40 -2.81
N ASP A 117 7.76 -7.65 -1.70
CA ASP A 117 7.47 -8.19 -0.35
C ASP A 117 6.03 -8.69 -0.28
N VAL A 118 5.12 -7.91 -0.86
CA VAL A 118 3.70 -8.22 -0.98
C VAL A 118 3.45 -9.47 -1.84
N MET A 119 4.17 -9.62 -2.95
CA MET A 119 4.09 -10.85 -3.77
C MET A 119 4.52 -12.09 -2.97
N GLY A 120 5.44 -11.93 -2.01
CA GLY A 120 5.83 -12.99 -1.08
C GLY A 120 4.64 -13.60 -0.34
N LEU A 121 3.64 -12.81 0.08
CA LEU A 121 2.44 -13.34 0.75
C LEU A 121 1.62 -14.26 -0.16
N PHE A 122 1.60 -14.01 -1.46
CA PHE A 122 0.75 -14.73 -2.42
C PHE A 122 1.28 -16.13 -2.76
N PHE A 123 2.61 -16.29 -2.73
CA PHE A 123 3.32 -17.53 -3.11
C PHE A 123 4.00 -18.23 -1.92
N GLN A 124 3.73 -17.77 -0.68
CA GLN A 124 4.28 -18.40 0.51
C GLN A 124 3.74 -19.83 0.69
N ASN A 125 4.63 -20.74 1.09
CA ASN A 125 4.32 -22.13 1.46
C ASN A 125 3.77 -23.04 0.34
N ASP A 126 4.12 -22.81 -0.93
CA ASP A 126 3.70 -23.67 -2.06
C ASP A 126 4.13 -25.15 -1.91
N ASN A 127 5.17 -25.43 -1.10
CA ASN A 127 5.63 -26.80 -0.85
C ASN A 127 4.82 -27.56 0.23
N ASP A 128 3.89 -26.90 0.93
CA ASP A 128 3.04 -27.53 1.95
C ASP A 128 1.55 -27.42 1.53
N PRO A 129 0.89 -28.54 1.18
CA PRO A 129 -0.50 -28.55 0.73
C PRO A 129 -1.53 -28.01 1.73
N VAL A 130 -1.19 -27.92 3.02
CA VAL A 130 -2.06 -27.39 4.08
C VAL A 130 -1.81 -25.89 4.25
N LYS A 131 -0.54 -25.48 4.38
CA LYS A 131 -0.18 -24.06 4.56
C LYS A 131 -0.48 -23.22 3.32
N SER A 132 -0.33 -23.77 2.11
CA SER A 132 -0.68 -23.09 0.85
C SER A 132 -2.16 -22.68 0.74
N ARG A 133 -3.04 -23.21 1.60
CA ARG A 133 -4.48 -22.87 1.61
C ARG A 133 -4.87 -21.97 2.78
N THR A 134 -3.90 -21.52 3.55
CA THR A 134 -4.16 -20.74 4.77
C THR A 134 -4.07 -19.25 4.48
N VAL A 135 -5.00 -18.47 5.02
CA VAL A 135 -5.07 -17.01 4.87
C VAL A 135 -5.24 -16.37 6.24
N ALA A 136 -4.25 -15.59 6.66
CA ALA A 136 -4.30 -14.81 7.90
C ALA A 136 -5.00 -13.45 7.61
N THR A 137 -6.26 -13.32 8.03
CA THR A 137 -7.12 -12.17 7.66
C THR A 137 -8.28 -12.02 8.65
N CYS A 138 -9.25 -11.14 8.38
CA CYS A 138 -10.56 -11.13 9.01
C CYS A 138 -11.67 -11.08 7.95
N LEU A 139 -12.93 -11.33 8.34
CA LEU A 139 -14.03 -11.40 7.38
C LEU A 139 -14.31 -10.06 6.71
N GLU A 140 -14.06 -8.94 7.40
CA GLU A 140 -14.19 -7.59 6.81
C GLU A 140 -13.26 -7.43 5.61
N LYS A 141 -11.97 -7.78 5.77
CA LYS A 141 -10.97 -7.70 4.68
C LYS A 141 -11.29 -8.64 3.52
N ILE A 142 -11.86 -9.81 3.81
CA ILE A 142 -12.36 -10.71 2.76
C ILE A 142 -13.47 -10.02 1.98
N ASN A 143 -14.47 -9.47 2.66
CA ASN A 143 -15.58 -8.80 2.01
C ASN A 143 -15.13 -7.59 1.16
N ASP A 144 -14.23 -6.77 1.69
CA ASP A 144 -13.64 -5.61 0.98
C ASP A 144 -12.90 -6.04 -0.29
N SER A 145 -12.12 -7.12 -0.21
CA SER A 145 -11.38 -7.68 -1.35
C SER A 145 -12.30 -8.28 -2.42
N LEU A 146 -13.43 -8.82 -2.00
CA LEU A 146 -14.46 -9.39 -2.86
C LEU A 146 -15.41 -8.33 -3.44
N GLY A 147 -15.49 -7.13 -2.86
CA GLY A 147 -16.55 -6.17 -3.21
C GLY A 147 -17.95 -6.80 -3.07
N GLY A 148 -18.09 -7.68 -2.09
CA GLY A 148 -19.25 -8.54 -1.88
C GLY A 148 -20.27 -7.96 -0.90
N GLY A 149 -20.98 -8.85 -0.21
CA GLY A 149 -21.83 -8.49 0.91
C GLY A 149 -21.97 -9.60 1.94
N PHE A 150 -22.42 -9.23 3.14
CA PHE A 150 -22.77 -10.18 4.19
C PHE A 150 -24.27 -10.48 4.17
N GLN A 151 -24.64 -11.76 4.04
CA GLN A 151 -26.02 -12.19 4.37
C GLN A 151 -26.18 -12.43 5.86
N HIS A 152 -25.08 -12.83 6.53
CA HIS A 152 -24.96 -12.90 7.97
C HIS A 152 -23.46 -12.83 8.33
N VAL A 153 -23.12 -12.22 9.46
CA VAL A 153 -21.72 -12.13 9.91
C VAL A 153 -21.64 -12.18 11.43
N VAL A 154 -20.59 -12.84 11.92
CA VAL A 154 -20.23 -12.92 13.34
C VAL A 154 -18.77 -12.48 13.46
N ASP A 155 -18.50 -11.55 14.37
CA ASP A 155 -17.17 -10.99 14.66
C ASP A 155 -16.35 -10.66 13.39
N PRO A 156 -16.81 -9.71 12.55
CA PRO A 156 -16.19 -9.45 11.24
C PRO A 156 -14.71 -9.02 11.33
N LEU A 157 -14.33 -8.38 12.42
CA LEU A 157 -12.98 -7.84 12.65
C LEU A 157 -12.04 -8.82 13.36
N ARG A 158 -12.52 -10.01 13.74
CA ARG A 158 -11.68 -11.03 14.39
C ARG A 158 -10.56 -11.47 13.45
N ARG A 159 -9.31 -11.38 13.90
CA ARG A 159 -8.17 -11.90 13.17
C ARG A 159 -8.19 -13.42 13.25
N ASP A 160 -8.31 -14.06 12.10
CA ASP A 160 -8.41 -15.49 11.90
C ASP A 160 -7.25 -15.99 11.03
N GLU A 161 -6.87 -17.25 11.23
CA GLU A 161 -6.00 -17.99 10.32
C GLU A 161 -6.84 -19.08 9.62
N LEU A 162 -7.45 -18.69 8.50
CA LEU A 162 -8.51 -19.42 7.81
C LEU A 162 -7.95 -20.42 6.80
N MET A 163 -8.50 -21.62 6.76
CA MET A 163 -8.20 -22.64 5.76
C MET A 163 -9.25 -22.63 4.66
N VAL A 164 -8.82 -22.28 3.46
CA VAL A 164 -9.67 -22.20 2.27
C VAL A 164 -9.95 -23.60 1.73
N MET A 165 -11.24 -23.93 1.61
CA MET A 165 -11.73 -25.18 1.05
C MET A 165 -12.75 -24.91 -0.06
N VAL A 166 -12.45 -25.35 -1.28
CA VAL A 166 -13.35 -25.17 -2.44
C VAL A 166 -14.24 -26.40 -2.60
N GLY A 167 -15.55 -26.19 -2.72
CA GLY A 167 -16.59 -27.21 -2.92
C GLY A 167 -16.62 -27.83 -4.33
N ALA A 168 -15.45 -28.20 -4.88
CA ALA A 168 -15.31 -28.74 -6.24
C ALA A 168 -15.57 -30.25 -6.36
N MET A 169 -15.53 -31.00 -5.25
CA MET A 169 -15.71 -32.45 -5.22
C MET A 169 -17.19 -32.87 -5.08
N SER A 170 -17.46 -34.19 -5.00
CA SER A 170 -18.80 -34.68 -4.64
C SER A 170 -19.21 -34.21 -3.24
N ALA A 171 -20.51 -34.17 -2.95
CA ALA A 171 -21.01 -33.74 -1.64
C ALA A 171 -20.50 -34.64 -0.49
N GLU A 172 -20.41 -35.95 -0.74
CA GLU A 172 -19.84 -36.93 0.21
C GLU A 172 -18.35 -36.67 0.47
N GLY A 173 -17.56 -36.54 -0.61
CA GLY A 173 -16.13 -36.26 -0.48
C GLY A 173 -15.85 -34.93 0.21
N PHE A 174 -16.68 -33.92 -0.05
CA PHE A 174 -16.60 -32.62 0.61
C PHE A 174 -16.84 -32.77 2.11
N THR A 175 -17.91 -33.45 2.49
CA THR A 175 -18.30 -33.64 3.89
C THR A 175 -17.24 -34.41 4.66
N GLU A 176 -16.70 -35.48 4.07
CA GLU A 176 -15.64 -36.29 4.69
C GLU A 176 -14.33 -35.53 4.88
N ARG A 177 -13.98 -34.67 3.91
CA ARG A 177 -12.79 -33.82 4.04
C ARG A 177 -13.01 -32.71 5.07
N MET A 178 -14.18 -32.09 5.09
CA MET A 178 -14.54 -31.01 6.02
C MET A 178 -14.46 -31.48 7.47
N LYS A 179 -14.99 -32.67 7.79
CA LYS A 179 -14.94 -33.28 9.13
C LYS A 179 -13.53 -33.47 9.70
N ARG A 180 -12.50 -33.51 8.86
CA ARG A 180 -11.09 -33.70 9.26
C ARG A 180 -10.39 -32.40 9.61
N LEU A 181 -11.06 -31.27 9.44
CA LEU A 181 -10.49 -29.94 9.62
C LEU A 181 -11.28 -29.19 10.72
N PRO A 182 -10.63 -28.28 11.46
CA PRO A 182 -11.29 -27.51 12.51
C PRO A 182 -12.32 -26.52 11.92
N ALA A 183 -13.60 -26.75 12.23
CA ALA A 183 -14.73 -25.96 11.72
C ALA A 183 -14.56 -24.44 11.92
N GLU A 184 -14.10 -24.02 13.10
CA GLU A 184 -13.91 -22.62 13.48
C GLU A 184 -12.82 -21.87 12.67
N ARG A 185 -12.02 -22.60 11.87
CA ARG A 185 -11.01 -22.04 10.97
C ARG A 185 -11.33 -22.28 9.50
N LEU A 186 -12.43 -22.98 9.18
CA LEU A 186 -12.76 -23.32 7.81
C LEU A 186 -13.47 -22.16 7.08
N LEU A 187 -12.90 -21.78 5.93
CA LEU A 187 -13.54 -20.93 4.94
C LEU A 187 -13.94 -21.81 3.76
N VAL A 188 -15.23 -22.03 3.57
CA VAL A 188 -15.76 -22.82 2.46
C VAL A 188 -16.14 -21.89 1.31
N VAL A 189 -15.68 -22.20 0.09
CA VAL A 189 -16.06 -21.48 -1.14
C VAL A 189 -16.86 -22.40 -2.04
N CYS A 190 -18.07 -21.99 -2.42
CA CYS A 190 -18.90 -22.72 -3.39
C CYS A 190 -19.85 -21.79 -4.15
N GLY A 191 -20.27 -22.19 -5.35
CA GLY A 191 -21.31 -21.48 -6.10
C GLY A 191 -22.72 -21.83 -5.63
N ASP A 192 -23.67 -21.85 -6.57
CA ASP A 192 -25.05 -22.28 -6.32
C ASP A 192 -25.17 -23.80 -6.19
N ARG A 193 -24.81 -24.32 -5.00
CA ARG A 193 -24.83 -25.75 -4.71
C ARG A 193 -25.39 -26.01 -3.31
N PRO A 194 -26.72 -26.13 -3.17
CA PRO A 194 -27.37 -26.38 -1.87
C PRO A 194 -26.85 -27.63 -1.13
N THR A 195 -26.38 -28.63 -1.88
CA THR A 195 -25.76 -29.85 -1.33
C THR A 195 -24.42 -29.63 -0.63
N ILE A 196 -23.82 -28.44 -0.78
CA ILE A 196 -22.62 -28.00 -0.05
C ILE A 196 -22.99 -26.97 1.03
N HIS A 197 -23.97 -26.10 0.75
CA HIS A 197 -24.40 -25.06 1.68
C HIS A 197 -24.85 -25.64 3.03
N LEU A 198 -25.77 -26.61 3.00
CA LEU A 198 -26.35 -27.16 4.22
C LEU A 198 -25.29 -27.87 5.09
N PRO A 199 -24.48 -28.82 4.58
CA PRO A 199 -23.44 -29.46 5.39
C PRO A 199 -22.43 -28.47 5.98
N ALA A 200 -22.03 -27.44 5.23
CA ALA A 200 -21.09 -26.44 5.73
C ALA A 200 -21.66 -25.65 6.92
N ILE A 201 -22.95 -25.26 6.83
CA ILE A 201 -23.63 -24.55 7.91
C ILE A 201 -23.83 -25.46 9.13
N GLU A 202 -24.27 -26.70 8.93
CA GLU A 202 -24.49 -27.66 10.02
C GLU A 202 -23.21 -28.01 10.77
N HIS A 203 -22.09 -28.09 10.04
CA HIS A 203 -20.77 -28.34 10.63
C HIS A 203 -20.24 -27.14 11.42
N GLY A 204 -20.77 -25.94 11.23
CA GLY A 204 -20.36 -24.75 11.95
C GLY A 204 -19.06 -24.14 11.41
N VAL A 205 -18.87 -24.12 10.08
CA VAL A 205 -17.68 -23.48 9.49
C VAL A 205 -17.61 -22.00 9.84
N ARG A 206 -16.40 -21.43 9.90
CA ARG A 206 -16.22 -20.01 10.22
C ARG A 206 -16.96 -19.09 9.25
N VAL A 207 -16.86 -19.40 7.96
CA VAL A 207 -17.52 -18.63 6.91
C VAL A 207 -17.79 -19.50 5.68
N LEU A 208 -18.98 -19.30 5.11
CA LEU A 208 -19.39 -19.81 3.81
C LEU A 208 -19.39 -18.65 2.80
N VAL A 209 -18.59 -18.77 1.74
CA VAL A 209 -18.51 -17.81 0.65
C VAL A 209 -19.26 -18.34 -0.57
N ILE A 210 -20.32 -17.65 -0.96
CA ILE A 210 -21.15 -17.98 -2.13
C ILE A 210 -20.67 -17.19 -3.35
N THR A 211 -20.25 -17.89 -4.39
CA THR A 211 -19.65 -17.29 -5.61
C THR A 211 -20.70 -17.01 -6.68
N GLY A 212 -20.36 -16.24 -7.72
CA GLY A 212 -21.17 -16.03 -8.92
C GLY A 212 -22.37 -15.09 -8.75
N GLY A 213 -22.40 -14.29 -7.68
CA GLY A 213 -23.52 -13.39 -7.39
C GLY A 213 -24.76 -14.11 -6.84
N PHE A 214 -24.66 -15.42 -6.55
CA PHE A 214 -25.73 -16.16 -5.91
C PHE A 214 -25.85 -15.80 -4.43
N THR A 215 -27.01 -16.11 -3.85
CA THR A 215 -27.32 -15.88 -2.44
C THR A 215 -27.91 -17.15 -1.83
N LEU A 216 -27.73 -17.34 -0.53
CA LEU A 216 -28.43 -18.38 0.20
C LEU A 216 -29.93 -18.09 0.26
N SER A 217 -30.73 -19.16 0.25
CA SER A 217 -32.16 -19.08 0.55
C SER A 217 -32.39 -18.61 1.98
N SER A 218 -33.55 -17.98 2.23
CA SER A 218 -33.90 -17.43 3.55
C SER A 218 -33.81 -18.46 4.68
N GLY A 219 -34.25 -19.69 4.45
CA GLY A 219 -34.14 -20.79 5.42
C GLY A 219 -32.70 -21.14 5.79
N LEU A 220 -31.78 -21.14 4.82
CA LEU A 220 -30.35 -21.39 5.09
C LEU A 220 -29.68 -20.21 5.79
N VAL A 221 -30.10 -18.97 5.51
CA VAL A 221 -29.62 -17.78 6.24
C VAL A 221 -30.03 -17.85 7.71
N GLU A 222 -31.27 -18.21 8.01
CA GLU A 222 -31.72 -18.38 9.41
C GLU A 222 -30.97 -19.52 10.11
N LEU A 223 -30.74 -20.64 9.41
CA LEU A 223 -29.91 -21.72 9.96
C LEU A 223 -28.47 -21.25 10.23
N ALA A 224 -27.88 -20.45 9.34
CA ALA A 224 -26.55 -19.88 9.52
C ALA A 224 -26.49 -18.97 10.75
N LYS A 225 -27.51 -18.14 10.99
CA LYS A 225 -27.64 -17.33 12.21
C LYS A 225 -27.71 -18.18 13.47
N LEU A 226 -28.55 -19.23 13.47
CA LEU A 226 -28.68 -20.14 14.61
C LEU A 226 -27.38 -20.89 14.93
N ARG A 227 -26.56 -21.18 13.91
CA ARG A 227 -25.27 -21.87 14.04
C ARG A 227 -24.07 -20.94 14.19
N GLY A 228 -24.25 -19.62 14.09
CA GLY A 228 -23.16 -18.63 14.14
C GLY A 228 -22.21 -18.68 12.94
N VAL A 229 -22.66 -19.20 11.80
CA VAL A 229 -21.85 -19.34 10.57
C VAL A 229 -21.96 -18.07 9.75
N SER A 230 -20.84 -17.40 9.49
CA SER A 230 -20.86 -16.20 8.63
C SER A 230 -21.08 -16.57 7.17
N VAL A 231 -21.78 -15.71 6.43
CA VAL A 231 -22.11 -15.91 5.01
C VAL A 231 -21.74 -14.67 4.23
N VAL A 232 -20.79 -14.82 3.30
CA VAL A 232 -20.31 -13.78 2.40
C VAL A 232 -20.72 -14.13 0.98
N THR A 233 -21.18 -13.14 0.22
CA THR A 233 -21.46 -13.29 -1.21
C THR A 233 -20.35 -12.63 -2.01
N SER A 234 -19.98 -13.26 -3.11
CA SER A 234 -19.00 -12.75 -4.07
C SER A 234 -19.67 -12.65 -5.44
N PRO A 235 -19.58 -11.51 -6.14
CA PRO A 235 -20.08 -11.38 -7.50
C PRO A 235 -19.21 -12.15 -8.51
N PHE A 236 -18.02 -12.60 -8.10
CA PHE A 236 -17.05 -13.25 -8.96
C PHE A 236 -17.22 -14.77 -8.97
N ASP A 237 -16.74 -15.42 -10.03
CA ASP A 237 -16.62 -16.88 -10.08
C ASP A 237 -15.71 -17.43 -8.96
N THR A 238 -15.68 -18.76 -8.84
CA THR A 238 -14.90 -19.45 -7.80
C THR A 238 -13.40 -19.19 -7.87
N LEU A 239 -12.81 -19.10 -9.07
CA LEU A 239 -11.37 -18.86 -9.23
C LEU A 239 -11.02 -17.45 -8.75
N ASN A 240 -11.70 -16.44 -9.29
CA ASN A 240 -11.49 -15.05 -8.95
C ASN A 240 -11.79 -14.77 -7.46
N THR A 241 -12.81 -15.42 -6.91
CA THR A 241 -13.12 -15.34 -5.47
C THR A 241 -11.96 -15.86 -4.62
N VAL A 242 -11.38 -17.02 -4.96
CA VAL A 242 -10.23 -17.58 -4.20
C VAL A 242 -9.00 -16.67 -4.30
N LEU A 243 -8.68 -16.13 -5.48
CA LEU A 243 -7.55 -15.21 -5.66
C LEU A 243 -7.73 -13.94 -4.82
N ARG A 244 -8.96 -13.40 -4.76
CA ARG A 244 -9.29 -12.23 -3.93
C ARG A 244 -9.30 -12.52 -2.44
N ILE A 245 -9.74 -13.70 -2.01
CA ILE A 245 -9.61 -14.13 -0.62
C ILE A 245 -8.12 -14.16 -0.23
N ARG A 246 -7.25 -14.69 -1.09
CA ARG A 246 -5.79 -14.64 -0.85
C ARG A 246 -5.28 -13.21 -0.73
N SER A 247 -5.80 -12.27 -1.53
CA SER A 247 -5.41 -10.87 -1.41
C SER A 247 -5.93 -10.15 -0.17
N ALA A 248 -6.83 -10.76 0.61
CA ALA A 248 -7.29 -10.20 1.88
C ALA A 248 -6.29 -10.41 3.03
N GLN A 249 -5.17 -11.11 2.80
CA GLN A 249 -4.17 -11.38 3.83
C GLN A 249 -3.56 -10.09 4.38
N PHE A 250 -3.32 -10.04 5.70
CA PHE A 250 -2.65 -8.91 6.34
C PHE A 250 -1.22 -8.73 5.84
N ILE A 251 -0.80 -7.48 5.65
CA ILE A 251 0.56 -7.13 5.23
C ILE A 251 1.61 -7.31 6.33
N ASP A 252 1.18 -7.35 7.60
CA ASP A 252 2.03 -7.32 8.79
C ASP A 252 3.26 -8.25 8.73
N PRO A 253 3.16 -9.51 8.22
CA PRO A 253 4.30 -10.44 8.23
C PRO A 253 5.42 -10.13 7.24
N VAL A 254 5.18 -9.27 6.24
CA VAL A 254 6.15 -8.96 5.17
C VAL A 254 6.62 -7.51 5.18
N VAL A 255 6.24 -6.74 6.21
CA VAL A 255 6.75 -5.38 6.39
C VAL A 255 8.25 -5.43 6.70
N ASP A 256 9.07 -4.83 5.85
CA ASP A 256 10.49 -4.68 6.09
C ASP A 256 10.74 -3.61 7.16
N ARG A 257 11.31 -4.03 8.28
CA ARG A 257 11.61 -3.17 9.42
C ARG A 257 13.06 -2.69 9.44
N ASP A 258 13.92 -3.19 8.55
CA ASP A 258 15.31 -2.73 8.43
C ASP A 258 15.38 -1.44 7.59
N VAL A 259 14.77 -0.39 8.12
CA VAL A 259 14.66 0.90 7.46
C VAL A 259 15.52 1.96 8.14
N ARG A 260 16.20 2.77 7.32
CA ARG A 260 16.91 3.95 7.80
C ARG A 260 15.98 5.15 7.86
N ILE A 261 15.76 5.66 9.06
CA ILE A 261 14.92 6.85 9.30
C ILE A 261 15.81 8.05 9.61
N ALA A 262 15.60 9.16 8.90
CA ALA A 262 16.29 10.42 9.15
C ALA A 262 15.28 11.49 9.61
N ARG A 263 15.74 12.41 10.48
CA ARG A 263 14.95 13.59 10.86
C ARG A 263 14.82 14.54 9.67
N SER A 264 13.75 15.34 9.64
CA SER A 264 13.53 16.33 8.58
C SER A 264 14.70 17.32 8.45
N THR A 265 15.27 17.72 9.59
CA THR A 265 16.42 18.63 9.71
C THR A 265 17.78 17.95 9.51
N ALA A 266 17.82 16.64 9.22
CA ALA A 266 19.08 15.93 9.03
C ALA A 266 19.74 16.39 7.72
N LEU A 267 21.01 16.81 7.81
CA LEU A 267 21.77 17.21 6.63
C LEU A 267 22.02 16.03 5.72
N LEU A 268 21.79 16.21 4.42
CA LEU A 268 21.93 15.15 3.43
C LEU A 268 23.35 14.58 3.32
N GLN A 269 24.37 15.39 3.64
CA GLN A 269 25.76 14.94 3.69
C GLN A 269 26.00 13.86 4.75
N ARG A 270 25.17 13.80 5.80
CA ARG A 270 25.26 12.81 6.88
C ARG A 270 24.35 11.61 6.68
N THR A 271 23.42 11.67 5.72
CA THR A 271 22.47 10.58 5.43
C THR A 271 22.90 9.72 4.24
N ARG A 272 23.94 10.11 3.50
CA ARG A 272 24.61 9.26 2.50
C ARG A 272 25.59 8.31 3.21
N GLY A 273 25.08 7.16 3.64
CA GLY A 273 25.87 6.02 4.14
C GLY A 273 25.68 4.82 3.24
#